data_AF-A0A8T4ZXM0-F1
#
_entry.id   AF-A0A8T4ZXM0-F1
#
_cell.length_a   1.000
_cell.length_b   1.000
_cell.length_c   1.000
_cell.angle_alpha   90.00
_cell.angle_beta   90.00
_cell.angle_gamma   90.00
#
_symmetry.space_group_name_H-M   'P 1'
#
loop_
_entity.id
_entity.type
_entity.pdbx_description
1 polymer ?
#
loop_
_entity_poly.entity_id
_entity_poly.type
_entity_poly.pdbx_seq_one_letter_code
_entity_poly.pdbx_strand_id
1 'polypeptide(L)'
;MTDKIKTSILIDKDLWKKFKLKANVEEGLKGVSKAVEEALEEELSDLIVVKALENMISAPAGAIEVSPIQPKVKTSAGKTIRELRDSGAC
;
A
#
# COMPACT_ATOMS: atom_id res chain seq x y z
N MET A 1 -3.65 25.45 -17.05
CA MET A 1 -2.23 25.32 -16.64
C MET A 1 -2.01 26.15 -15.37
N THR A 2 -2.72 25.87 -14.28
CA THR A 2 -2.82 26.83 -13.16
C THR A 2 -2.31 26.29 -11.82
N ASP A 3 -2.02 24.98 -11.71
CA ASP A 3 -1.62 24.33 -10.45
C ASP A 3 -0.15 23.85 -10.43
N LYS A 4 0.81 24.69 -10.89
CA LYS A 4 2.24 24.39 -10.71
C LYS A 4 2.88 25.39 -9.74
N ILE A 5 3.57 24.88 -8.73
CA ILE A 5 4.30 25.68 -7.75
C ILE A 5 5.77 25.73 -8.15
N LYS A 6 6.34 26.95 -8.15
CA LYS A 6 7.79 27.12 -8.36
C LYS A 6 8.51 26.88 -7.04
N THR A 7 9.34 25.83 -7.01
CA THR A 7 10.11 25.46 -5.83
C THR A 7 11.61 25.63 -6.10
N SER A 8 12.33 26.21 -5.15
CA SER A 8 13.80 26.26 -5.17
C SER A 8 14.35 25.23 -4.21
N ILE A 9 15.18 24.31 -4.70
CA ILE A 9 15.80 23.22 -3.93
C ILE A 9 17.31 23.27 -4.09
N LEU A 10 18.04 23.00 -3.00
CA LEU A 10 19.48 22.84 -3.02
C LEU A 10 19.82 21.37 -3.25
N ILE A 11 20.61 21.10 -4.28
CA ILE A 11 20.99 19.75 -4.70
C ILE A 11 22.51 19.72 -4.88
N ASP A 12 23.11 18.57 -4.55
CA ASP A 12 24.51 18.32 -4.91
C ASP A 12 24.79 18.58 -6.39
N LYS A 13 25.93 19.22 -6.66
CA LYS A 13 26.29 19.71 -8.00
C LYS A 13 26.48 18.56 -8.99
N ASP A 14 27.09 17.47 -8.58
CA ASP A 14 27.43 16.37 -9.47
C ASP A 14 26.22 15.45 -9.67
N LEU A 15 25.39 15.27 -8.64
CA LEU A 15 24.09 14.63 -8.75
C LEU A 15 23.19 15.37 -9.74
N TRP A 16 23.08 16.70 -9.63
CA TRP A 16 22.26 17.50 -10.55
C TRP A 16 22.75 17.43 -12.01
N LYS A 17 24.07 17.37 -12.23
CA LYS A 17 24.62 17.18 -13.57
C LYS A 17 24.23 15.81 -14.15
N LYS A 18 24.41 14.73 -13.39
CA LYS A 18 24.02 13.37 -13.81
C LYS A 18 22.52 13.29 -14.11
N PHE A 19 21.71 13.86 -13.23
CA PHE A 19 20.26 13.93 -13.40
C PHE A 19 19.88 14.67 -14.69
N LYS A 20 20.45 15.86 -14.93
CA LYS A 20 20.18 16.62 -16.17
C LYS A 20 20.64 15.88 -17.42
N LEU A 21 21.73 15.12 -17.38
CA LEU A 21 22.15 14.30 -18.51
C LEU A 21 21.11 13.22 -18.82
N LYS A 22 20.57 12.56 -17.79
CA LYS A 22 19.48 11.59 -17.95
C LYS A 22 18.20 12.26 -18.48
N ALA A 23 17.80 13.39 -17.90
CA ALA A 23 16.55 14.08 -18.25
C ALA A 23 16.58 14.82 -19.61
N ASN A 24 17.73 15.34 -20.03
CA ASN A 24 17.85 16.06 -21.32
C ASN A 24 17.81 15.14 -22.53
N VAL A 25 18.07 13.84 -22.38
CA VAL A 25 18.01 12.88 -23.49
C VAL A 25 16.59 12.75 -24.04
N GLU A 26 15.58 13.02 -23.21
CA GLU A 26 14.18 12.77 -23.58
C GLU A 26 13.45 14.01 -24.12
N GLU A 27 13.57 15.23 -23.56
CA GLU A 27 12.77 16.40 -24.03
C GLU A 27 13.35 17.83 -23.76
N GLY A 28 14.64 18.00 -23.45
CA GLY A 28 15.25 19.33 -23.18
C GLY A 28 14.80 20.00 -21.86
N LEU A 29 14.77 21.35 -21.76
CA LEU A 29 14.52 22.09 -20.50
C LEU A 29 13.14 21.81 -19.84
N LYS A 30 12.09 21.57 -20.63
CA LYS A 30 10.79 21.13 -20.09
C LYS A 30 10.86 19.71 -19.51
N GLY A 31 11.75 18.88 -20.04
CA GLY A 31 12.03 17.53 -19.55
C GLY A 31 12.63 17.52 -18.15
N VAL A 32 13.40 18.54 -17.74
CA VAL A 32 13.97 18.57 -16.37
C VAL A 32 12.90 18.75 -15.31
N SER A 33 11.96 19.68 -15.49
CA SER A 33 10.87 19.87 -14.52
C SER A 33 9.96 18.66 -14.47
N LYS A 34 9.67 18.05 -15.63
CA LYS A 34 8.87 16.84 -15.73
C LYS A 34 9.57 15.65 -15.08
N ALA A 35 10.86 15.45 -15.31
CA ALA A 35 11.63 14.39 -14.68
C ALA A 35 11.72 14.54 -13.16
N VAL A 36 11.76 15.78 -12.64
CA VAL A 36 11.70 16.02 -11.19
C VAL A 36 10.31 15.67 -10.66
N GLU A 37 9.25 16.02 -11.38
CA GLU A 37 7.87 15.67 -11.05
C GLU A 37 7.67 14.14 -11.02
N GLU A 38 8.13 13.44 -12.05
CA GLU A 38 8.11 11.97 -12.13
C GLU A 38 8.88 11.31 -10.99
N ALA A 39 10.08 11.81 -10.66
CA ALA A 39 10.87 11.28 -9.55
C ALA A 39 10.18 11.49 -8.18
N LEU A 40 9.44 12.60 -8.01
CA LEU A 40 8.64 12.83 -6.81
C LEU A 40 7.41 11.92 -6.76
N GLU A 41 6.73 11.70 -7.89
CA GLU A 41 5.59 10.78 -7.98
C GLU A 41 6.00 9.34 -7.67
N GLU A 42 7.17 8.90 -8.16
CA GLU A 42 7.73 7.58 -7.86
C GLU A 42 8.02 7.41 -6.36
N GLU A 43 8.67 8.38 -5.72
CA GLU A 43 8.95 8.31 -4.27
C GLU A 43 7.65 8.32 -3.42
N LEU A 44 6.61 9.02 -3.89
CA LEU A 44 5.34 9.14 -3.17
C LEU A 44 4.35 8.01 -3.50
N SER A 45 4.65 7.10 -4.44
CA SER A 45 3.70 6.07 -4.89
C SER A 45 3.27 5.15 -3.75
N ASP A 46 4.17 4.85 -2.83
CA ASP A 46 3.88 3.99 -1.68
C ASP A 46 2.82 4.60 -0.75
N LEU A 47 2.86 5.92 -0.54
CA LEU A 47 1.85 6.62 0.25
C LEU A 47 0.47 6.57 -0.41
N ILE A 48 0.43 6.58 -1.74
CA ILE A 48 -0.82 6.43 -2.50
C ILE A 48 -1.39 5.03 -2.28
N VAL A 49 -0.55 4.00 -2.35
CA VAL A 49 -0.95 2.60 -2.09
C VAL A 49 -1.44 2.42 -0.66
N VAL A 50 -0.70 2.92 0.33
CA VAL A 50 -1.10 2.83 1.75
C VAL A 50 -2.48 3.47 1.96
N LYS A 51 -2.69 4.69 1.47
CA LYS A 51 -4.01 5.37 1.56
C LYS A 51 -5.11 4.59 0.86
N ALA A 52 -4.83 4.00 -0.30
CA ALA A 52 -5.80 3.18 -1.02
C ALA A 52 -6.21 1.95 -0.20
N LEU A 53 -5.24 1.25 0.41
CA LEU A 53 -5.49 0.12 1.30
C LEU A 53 -6.24 0.52 2.56
N GLU A 54 -5.88 1.63 3.20
CA GLU A 54 -6.60 2.17 4.36
C GLU A 54 -8.06 2.47 4.04
N ASN A 55 -8.36 3.01 2.86
CA ASN A 55 -9.73 3.25 2.41
C ASN A 55 -10.49 1.94 2.18
N MET A 56 -9.83 0.89 1.70
CA MET A 56 -10.43 -0.45 1.56
C MET A 56 -10.71 -1.10 2.91
N ILE A 57 -9.87 -0.88 3.91
CA ILE A 57 -10.05 -1.40 5.28
C ILE A 57 -11.08 -0.56 6.07
N SER A 58 -11.17 0.74 5.77
CA SER A 58 -12.13 1.66 6.38
C SER A 58 -13.54 1.52 5.80
N ALA A 59 -13.70 0.78 4.70
CA ALA A 59 -15.00 0.19 4.41
C ALA A 59 -15.32 -0.72 5.59
N PRO A 60 -16.46 -0.54 6.29
CA PRO A 60 -16.80 -1.44 7.38
C PRO A 60 -16.84 -2.83 6.78
N ALA A 61 -15.83 -3.64 7.09
CA ALA A 61 -16.00 -5.08 7.12
C ALA A 61 -17.10 -5.26 8.15
N GLY A 62 -18.36 -5.22 7.68
CA GLY A 62 -19.52 -5.43 8.52
C GLY A 62 -19.18 -6.65 9.34
N ALA A 63 -19.15 -6.48 10.67
CA ALA A 63 -18.62 -7.47 11.59
C ALA A 63 -19.09 -8.83 11.09
N ILE A 64 -18.16 -9.69 10.65
CA ILE A 64 -18.54 -10.98 10.10
C ILE A 64 -19.15 -11.72 11.28
N GLU A 65 -20.47 -11.65 11.38
CA GLU A 65 -21.23 -12.23 12.47
C GLU A 65 -21.25 -13.73 12.19
N VAL A 66 -20.19 -14.40 12.62
CA VAL A 66 -20.05 -15.85 12.50
C VAL A 66 -21.01 -16.46 13.51
N SER A 67 -22.26 -16.67 13.08
CA SER A 67 -23.24 -17.41 13.86
C SER A 67 -22.97 -18.91 13.70
N PRO A 68 -22.87 -19.67 14.80
CA PRO A 68 -22.72 -21.10 14.74
C PRO A 68 -24.00 -21.74 14.18
N ILE A 69 -23.89 -22.39 13.03
CA ILE A 69 -24.99 -23.14 12.44
C ILE A 69 -24.99 -24.55 13.04
N GLN A 70 -26.12 -24.97 13.61
CA GLN A 70 -26.26 -26.36 14.06
C GLN A 70 -26.23 -27.32 12.86
N PRO A 71 -25.42 -28.39 12.90
CA PRO A 71 -25.42 -29.39 11.86
C PRO A 71 -26.78 -30.08 11.77
N LYS A 72 -27.29 -30.28 10.54
CA LYS A 72 -28.58 -30.94 10.28
C LYS A 72 -28.62 -32.41 10.72
N VAL A 73 -27.46 -33.00 10.98
CA VAL A 73 -27.28 -34.39 11.41
C VAL A 73 -26.69 -34.42 12.81
N LYS A 74 -27.11 -35.40 13.61
CA LYS A 74 -26.48 -35.63 14.93
C LYS A 74 -25.01 -35.97 14.70
N THR A 75 -24.13 -35.11 15.19
CA THR A 75 -22.68 -35.34 15.15
C THR A 75 -22.14 -35.43 16.58
N SER A 76 -21.11 -36.25 16.79
CA SER A 76 -20.34 -36.33 18.04
C SER A 76 -19.10 -35.43 18.01
N ALA A 77 -19.03 -34.48 17.07
CA ALA A 77 -17.86 -33.62 16.86
C ALA A 77 -17.47 -32.87 18.14
N GLY A 78 -18.46 -32.37 18.91
CA GLY A 78 -18.20 -31.72 20.19
C GLY A 78 -17.59 -32.64 21.24
N LYS A 79 -17.97 -33.92 21.28
CA LYS A 79 -17.39 -34.91 22.19
C LYS A 79 -15.93 -35.21 21.81
N THR A 80 -15.69 -35.42 20.53
CA THR A 80 -14.35 -35.70 19.98
C THR A 80 -13.38 -34.55 20.20
N ILE A 81 -13.81 -33.29 19.97
CA ILE A 81 -12.98 -32.10 20.22
C ILE A 81 -12.69 -31.91 21.71
N ARG A 82 -13.65 -32.25 22.59
CA ARG A 82 -13.46 -32.17 24.04
C ARG A 82 -12.42 -33.17 24.52
N GLU A 83 -12.52 -34.41 24.07
CA GLU A 83 -11.53 -35.46 24.34
C GLU A 83 -10.13 -35.06 23.83
N LEU A 84 -10.04 -34.45 22.64
CA LEU A 84 -8.76 -33.94 22.11
C LEU A 84 -8.17 -32.81 22.96
N ARG A 85 -8.99 -31.86 23.45
CA ARG A 85 -8.50 -30.80 24.35
C ARG A 85 -8.02 -31.36 25.68
N ASP A 86 -8.78 -32.28 26.24
CA ASP A 86 -8.46 -32.87 27.55
C ASP A 86 -7.21 -33.77 27.45
N SER A 87 -6.98 -34.40 26.29
CA SER A 87 -5.77 -35.20 26.02
C SER A 87 -4.52 -34.39 25.67
N GLY A 88 -4.69 -33.13 25.23
CA GLY A 88 -3.58 -32.21 24.89
C GLY A 88 -3.06 -31.40 26.07
N ALA A 89 -3.64 -31.57 27.27
CA ALA A 89 -3.15 -31.00 28.52
C ALA A 89 -2.17 -31.99 29.18
N CYS A 90 -0.96 -32.09 28.64
CA CYS A 90 0.21 -32.67 29.29
C CYS A 90 1.41 -31.75 29.05
#